data_AF-A0AAU6DIV6-F1
#
_entry.id   AF-A0AAU6DIV6-F1
#
_cell.length_a   1.000
_cell.length_b   1.000
_cell.length_c   1.000
_cell.angle_alpha   90.00
_cell.angle_beta   90.00
_cell.angle_gamma   90.00
#
_symmetry.space_group_name_H-M   'P 1'
#
loop_
_entity.id
_entity.type
_entity.pdbx_description
1 polymer ?
#
loop_
_entity_poly.entity_id
_entity_poly.type
_entity_poly.pdbx_seq_one_letter_code
_entity_poly.pdbx_strand_id
1 'polypeptide(L)'
;MGRADERLQAGLSCWEEARKCAEKGRQVQAGLTYQRGVSHLLLYIQLMGWTSARTTESVKVFHAVGTAAREAVPVIEGVRTPAHAMNHARVALAASHLADPVGGDPAGVGGALSGAPGSLAAFDLIGDGPLTAEVRIAGAADARLTLARLMWRHPDFADKNRKGMWPVGSDGRDGFLQFRRKYRHGVLPSCVGLGRDAEVRKLAHEGVLLCSALRDAASGHEAALGAALAIRDDVRTPRPV
;
A
#
# COMPACT_ATOMS: atom_id res chain seq x y z
N MET A 1 -29.16 -3.38 4.28
CA MET A 1 -27.72 -3.17 4.08
C MET A 1 -27.47 -1.66 4.05
N GLY A 2 -26.49 -1.15 4.78
CA GLY A 2 -26.19 0.29 4.74
C GLY A 2 -25.48 0.67 3.44
N ARG A 3 -25.57 1.94 3.04
CA ARG A 3 -24.84 2.51 1.88
C ARG A 3 -23.32 2.26 1.96
N ALA A 4 -22.76 2.13 3.17
CA ALA A 4 -21.36 1.81 3.39
C ALA A 4 -21.06 0.34 3.00
N ASP A 5 -21.84 -0.62 3.47
CA ASP A 5 -21.67 -2.04 3.19
C ASP A 5 -21.74 -2.34 1.68
N GLU A 6 -22.62 -1.65 0.96
CA GLU A 6 -22.69 -1.73 -0.52
C GLU A 6 -21.38 -1.32 -1.19
N ARG A 7 -20.66 -0.34 -0.64
CA ARG A 7 -19.35 0.09 -1.17
C ARG A 7 -18.25 -0.89 -0.83
N LEU A 8 -18.28 -1.49 0.36
CA LEU A 8 -17.35 -2.55 0.70
C LEU A 8 -17.51 -3.73 -0.27
N GLN A 9 -18.74 -4.24 -0.43
CA GLN A 9 -19.04 -5.35 -1.34
C GLN A 9 -18.68 -5.02 -2.79
N ALA A 10 -19.08 -3.86 -3.31
CA ALA A 10 -18.72 -3.46 -4.66
C ALA A 10 -17.19 -3.33 -4.86
N GLY A 11 -16.46 -2.90 -3.83
CA GLY A 11 -15.01 -2.82 -3.82
C GLY A 11 -14.36 -4.20 -3.95
N LEU A 12 -14.77 -5.15 -3.12
CA LEU A 12 -14.29 -6.53 -3.12
C LEU A 12 -14.63 -7.24 -4.44
N SER A 13 -15.87 -7.13 -4.93
CA SER A 13 -16.25 -7.74 -6.22
C SER A 13 -15.46 -7.18 -7.40
N CYS A 14 -15.17 -5.87 -7.41
CA CYS A 14 -14.30 -5.29 -8.45
C CYS A 14 -12.88 -5.83 -8.35
N TRP A 15 -12.35 -6.00 -7.14
CA TRP A 15 -11.01 -6.54 -6.95
C TRP A 15 -10.91 -7.97 -7.50
N GLU A 16 -11.83 -8.86 -7.15
CA GLU A 16 -11.85 -10.23 -7.68
C GLU A 16 -11.99 -10.25 -9.21
N GLU A 17 -12.88 -9.43 -9.79
CA GLU A 17 -13.03 -9.35 -11.25
C GLU A 17 -11.77 -8.80 -11.92
N ALA A 18 -11.05 -7.88 -11.27
CA ALA A 18 -9.79 -7.35 -11.80
C ALA A 18 -8.73 -8.45 -11.88
N ARG A 19 -8.60 -9.31 -10.86
CA ARG A 19 -7.72 -10.50 -10.88
C ARG A 19 -8.09 -11.41 -12.06
N LYS A 20 -9.38 -11.76 -12.20
CA LYS A 20 -9.88 -12.57 -13.33
C LYS A 20 -9.59 -11.94 -14.70
N CYS A 21 -9.69 -10.62 -14.82
CA CYS A 21 -9.30 -9.91 -16.04
C CYS A 21 -7.80 -10.00 -16.32
N ALA A 22 -6.96 -9.83 -15.30
CA ALA A 22 -5.50 -9.90 -15.42
C ALA A 22 -5.02 -11.30 -15.82
N GLU A 23 -5.58 -12.35 -15.19
CA GLU A 23 -5.32 -13.75 -15.54
C GLU A 23 -5.70 -14.08 -16.99
N LYS A 24 -6.78 -13.49 -17.50
CA LYS A 24 -7.22 -13.60 -18.91
C LYS A 24 -6.42 -12.71 -19.87
N GLY A 25 -5.36 -12.05 -19.42
CA GLY A 25 -4.54 -11.14 -20.23
C GLY A 25 -5.21 -9.80 -20.59
N ARG A 26 -6.39 -9.48 -20.03
CA ARG A 26 -7.14 -8.25 -20.34
C ARG A 26 -6.65 -7.08 -19.48
N GLN A 27 -5.39 -6.68 -19.66
CA GLN A 27 -4.68 -5.75 -18.76
C GLN A 27 -5.34 -4.37 -18.61
N VAL A 28 -5.84 -3.77 -19.71
CA VAL A 28 -6.53 -2.47 -19.65
C VAL A 28 -7.80 -2.56 -18.81
N GLN A 29 -8.62 -3.60 -19.06
CA GLN A 29 -9.84 -3.84 -18.29
C GLN A 29 -9.51 -4.10 -16.82
N ALA A 30 -8.49 -4.93 -16.54
CA ALA A 30 -8.03 -5.21 -15.18
C ALA A 30 -7.65 -3.92 -14.45
N GLY A 31 -6.83 -3.05 -15.06
CA GLY A 31 -6.42 -1.77 -14.47
C GLY A 31 -7.61 -0.85 -14.15
N LEU A 32 -8.58 -0.73 -15.07
CA LEU A 32 -9.80 0.06 -14.85
C LEU A 32 -10.66 -0.53 -13.71
N THR A 33 -10.81 -1.84 -13.67
CA THR A 33 -11.58 -2.53 -12.63
C THR A 33 -10.90 -2.38 -11.25
N TYR A 34 -9.57 -2.53 -11.17
CA TYR A 34 -8.79 -2.24 -9.95
C TYR A 34 -9.00 -0.79 -9.47
N GLN A 35 -8.92 0.19 -10.38
CA GLN A 35 -9.15 1.60 -10.05
C GLN A 35 -10.55 1.84 -9.45
N ARG A 36 -11.56 1.17 -10.01
CA ARG A 36 -12.93 1.23 -9.51
C ARG A 36 -13.06 0.58 -8.12
N GLY A 37 -12.49 -0.61 -7.93
CA GLY A 37 -12.50 -1.32 -6.66
C GLY A 37 -11.85 -0.50 -5.53
N VAL A 38 -10.63 0.00 -5.76
CA VAL A 38 -9.92 0.88 -4.82
C VAL A 38 -10.74 2.14 -4.50
N SER A 39 -11.42 2.72 -5.50
CA SER A 39 -12.28 3.90 -5.27
C SER A 39 -13.49 3.57 -4.40
N HIS A 40 -14.11 2.40 -4.56
CA HIS A 40 -15.21 1.95 -3.70
C HIS A 40 -14.77 1.71 -2.27
N LEU A 41 -13.62 1.06 -2.06
CA LEU A 41 -13.06 0.83 -0.73
C LEU A 41 -12.65 2.14 -0.03
N LEU A 42 -12.04 3.09 -0.75
CA LEU A 42 -11.75 4.42 -0.19
C LEU A 42 -13.03 5.18 0.18
N LEU A 43 -14.10 5.06 -0.60
CA LEU A 43 -15.38 5.66 -0.26
C LEU A 43 -16.00 5.01 0.98
N TYR A 44 -15.84 3.69 1.15
CA TYR A 44 -16.27 3.00 2.36
C TYR A 44 -15.53 3.54 3.59
N ILE A 45 -14.21 3.65 3.56
CA ILE A 45 -13.40 4.24 4.65
C ILE A 45 -13.91 5.63 5.02
N GLN A 46 -14.18 6.47 4.01
CA GLN A 46 -14.67 7.82 4.25
C GLN A 46 -16.08 7.84 4.87
N LEU A 47 -17.00 6.99 4.38
CA LEU A 47 -18.36 6.87 4.94
C LEU A 47 -18.35 6.40 6.39
N MET A 48 -17.38 5.54 6.75
CA MET A 48 -17.16 5.10 8.12
C MET A 48 -16.44 6.13 9.00
N GLY A 49 -15.95 7.23 8.40
CA GLY A 49 -15.26 8.30 9.12
C GLY A 49 -13.87 7.92 9.65
N TRP A 50 -13.24 6.88 9.09
CA TRP A 50 -11.92 6.42 9.55
C TRP A 50 -10.82 7.29 8.94
N THR A 51 -10.19 8.14 9.76
CA THR A 51 -9.07 9.01 9.35
C THR A 51 -7.71 8.44 9.74
N SER A 52 -7.64 7.81 10.91
CA SER A 52 -6.40 7.32 11.53
C SER A 52 -6.65 6.27 12.63
N ALA A 53 -7.87 6.21 13.19
CA ALA A 53 -8.25 5.29 14.24
C ALA A 53 -8.15 3.82 13.80
N ARG A 54 -7.41 3.01 14.56
CA ARG A 54 -7.13 1.58 14.30
C ARG A 54 -8.11 0.67 15.03
N THR A 55 -9.40 0.76 14.70
CA THR A 55 -10.32 -0.32 15.08
C THR A 55 -10.01 -1.57 14.26
N THR A 56 -10.40 -2.75 14.78
CA THR A 56 -10.27 -4.03 14.06
C THR A 56 -10.85 -3.97 12.65
N GLU A 57 -12.00 -3.32 12.46
CA GLU A 57 -12.65 -3.14 11.15
C GLU A 57 -11.88 -2.18 10.22
N SER A 58 -11.37 -1.08 10.75
CA SER A 58 -10.59 -0.13 9.93
C SER A 58 -9.30 -0.75 9.39
N VAL A 59 -8.58 -1.53 10.22
CA VAL A 59 -7.32 -2.19 9.87
C VAL A 59 -7.52 -3.19 8.72
N LYS A 60 -8.61 -3.97 8.77
CA LYS A 60 -9.01 -4.89 7.71
C LYS A 60 -9.16 -4.20 6.37
N VAL A 61 -9.88 -3.07 6.37
CA VAL A 61 -10.20 -2.34 5.15
C VAL A 61 -8.98 -1.59 4.63
N PHE A 62 -8.15 -1.03 5.51
CA PHE A 62 -6.86 -0.47 5.13
C PHE A 62 -5.95 -1.53 4.50
N HIS A 63 -5.91 -2.74 5.06
CA HIS A 63 -5.18 -3.84 4.45
C HIS A 63 -5.74 -4.19 3.06
N ALA A 64 -7.05 -4.34 2.92
CA ALA A 64 -7.69 -4.63 1.64
C ALA A 64 -7.39 -3.56 0.57
N VAL A 65 -7.48 -2.27 0.92
CA VAL A 65 -7.09 -1.17 0.03
C VAL A 65 -5.62 -1.25 -0.34
N GLY A 66 -4.75 -1.47 0.65
CA GLY A 66 -3.31 -1.60 0.45
C GLY A 66 -2.96 -2.71 -0.54
N THR A 67 -3.50 -3.89 -0.33
CA THR A 67 -3.25 -5.07 -1.18
C THR A 67 -3.84 -4.89 -2.59
N ALA A 68 -5.11 -4.50 -2.72
CA ALA A 68 -5.73 -4.26 -4.02
C ALA A 68 -4.97 -3.18 -4.83
N ALA A 69 -4.52 -2.12 -4.16
CA ALA A 69 -3.75 -1.06 -4.82
C ALA A 69 -2.35 -1.53 -5.23
N ARG A 70 -1.65 -2.35 -4.43
CA ARG A 70 -0.34 -2.95 -4.80
C ARG A 70 -0.45 -3.87 -6.01
N GLU A 71 -1.44 -4.75 -6.04
CA GLU A 71 -1.69 -5.63 -7.20
C GLU A 71 -1.99 -4.86 -8.48
N ALA A 72 -2.70 -3.73 -8.35
CA ALA A 72 -3.01 -2.88 -9.49
C ALA A 72 -1.77 -2.23 -10.11
N VAL A 73 -0.70 -1.96 -9.33
CA VAL A 73 0.49 -1.23 -9.80
C VAL A 73 1.12 -1.89 -11.04
N PRO A 74 1.55 -3.16 -11.02
CA PRO A 74 2.20 -3.78 -12.18
C PRO A 74 1.27 -3.87 -13.40
N VAL A 75 -0.03 -4.11 -13.19
CA VAL A 75 -1.05 -4.15 -14.26
C VAL A 75 -1.18 -2.78 -14.95
N ILE A 76 -1.31 -1.72 -14.16
CA ILE A 76 -1.47 -0.33 -14.63
C ILE A 76 -0.16 0.21 -15.23
N GLU A 77 0.99 -0.14 -14.65
CA GLU A 77 2.30 0.19 -15.21
C GLU A 77 2.51 -0.48 -16.57
N GLY A 78 2.13 -1.77 -16.69
CA GLY A 78 2.29 -2.57 -17.92
C GLY A 78 1.54 -2.02 -19.13
N VAL A 79 0.41 -1.33 -18.91
CA VAL A 79 -0.33 -0.62 -19.97
C VAL A 79 0.21 0.80 -20.23
N ARG A 80 1.42 1.10 -19.77
CA ARG A 80 2.16 2.36 -19.99
C ARG A 80 1.48 3.60 -19.41
N THR A 81 0.84 3.46 -18.24
CA THR A 81 0.21 4.59 -17.53
C THR A 81 0.90 4.90 -16.18
N PRO A 82 2.17 5.34 -16.17
CA PRO A 82 2.97 5.49 -14.96
C PRO A 82 2.38 6.46 -13.93
N ALA A 83 1.68 7.52 -14.37
CA ALA A 83 1.00 8.44 -13.47
C ALA A 83 -0.12 7.75 -12.65
N HIS A 84 -0.87 6.84 -13.28
CA HIS A 84 -1.93 6.09 -12.60
C HIS A 84 -1.33 5.02 -11.69
N ALA A 85 -0.28 4.33 -12.14
CA ALA A 85 0.47 3.40 -11.30
C ALA A 85 1.02 4.10 -10.05
N MET A 86 1.52 5.33 -10.19
CA MET A 86 2.04 6.15 -9.07
C MET A 86 0.95 6.49 -8.06
N ASN A 87 -0.23 6.90 -8.55
CA ASN A 87 -1.37 7.17 -7.68
C ASN A 87 -1.80 5.93 -6.88
N HIS A 88 -1.78 4.75 -7.51
CA HIS A 88 -2.07 3.49 -6.84
C HIS A 88 -0.98 3.09 -5.83
N ALA A 89 0.30 3.25 -6.19
CA ALA A 89 1.42 3.00 -5.28
C ALA A 89 1.36 3.90 -4.03
N ARG A 90 0.93 5.17 -4.18
CA ARG A 90 0.72 6.10 -3.06
C ARG A 90 -0.47 5.69 -2.18
N VAL A 91 -1.59 5.27 -2.78
CA VAL A 91 -2.74 4.72 -2.04
C VAL A 91 -2.33 3.48 -1.25
N ALA A 92 -1.60 2.56 -1.91
CA ALA A 92 -1.04 1.36 -1.29
C ALA A 92 -0.14 1.71 -0.09
N LEU A 93 0.79 2.64 -0.26
CA LEU A 93 1.69 3.11 0.78
C LEU A 93 0.92 3.60 2.02
N ALA A 94 -0.04 4.50 1.81
CA ALA A 94 -0.82 5.08 2.90
C ALA A 94 -1.67 4.03 3.61
N ALA A 95 -2.40 3.21 2.86
CA ALA A 95 -3.31 2.22 3.43
C ALA A 95 -2.54 1.09 4.15
N SER A 96 -1.48 0.55 3.54
CA SER A 96 -0.66 -0.47 4.20
C SER A 96 0.03 0.06 5.46
N HIS A 97 0.47 1.33 5.47
CA HIS A 97 1.03 1.94 6.69
C HIS A 97 0.00 2.09 7.82
N LEU A 98 -1.25 2.42 7.49
CA LEU A 98 -2.33 2.50 8.49
C LEU A 98 -2.74 1.11 9.02
N ALA A 99 -2.61 0.07 8.19
CA ALA A 99 -2.84 -1.32 8.59
C ALA A 99 -1.68 -1.94 9.39
N ASP A 100 -0.46 -1.41 9.23
CA ASP A 100 0.75 -1.91 9.87
C ASP A 100 0.72 -1.71 11.40
N PRO A 101 0.74 -2.80 12.20
CA PRO A 101 0.71 -2.70 13.65
C PRO A 101 1.91 -1.93 14.23
N VAL A 102 3.08 -1.98 13.59
CA VAL A 102 4.30 -1.30 14.08
C VAL A 102 4.52 0.08 13.46
N GLY A 103 3.62 0.51 12.57
CA GLY A 103 3.70 1.84 11.93
C GLY A 103 5.01 2.05 11.15
N GLY A 104 5.64 0.99 10.67
CA GLY A 104 6.92 1.03 9.98
C GLY A 104 8.16 1.02 10.87
N ASP A 105 8.04 0.85 12.18
CA ASP A 105 9.20 0.70 13.08
C ASP A 105 9.73 -0.74 13.10
N PRO A 106 10.94 -1.01 12.55
CA PRO A 106 11.52 -2.35 12.54
C PRO A 106 11.75 -2.93 13.94
N ALA A 107 12.01 -2.09 14.94
CA ALA A 107 12.27 -2.55 16.31
C ALA A 107 11.02 -3.16 16.96
N GLY A 108 9.82 -2.75 16.53
CA GLY A 108 8.55 -3.27 17.03
C GLY A 108 8.13 -4.63 16.47
N VAL A 109 8.79 -5.13 15.42
CA VAL A 109 8.35 -6.33 14.66
C VAL A 109 8.31 -7.57 15.55
N GLY A 110 9.40 -7.86 16.28
CA GLY A 110 9.45 -9.06 17.15
C GLY A 110 8.33 -9.08 18.20
N GLY A 111 8.08 -7.93 18.84
CA GLY A 111 6.98 -7.78 19.80
C GLY A 111 5.62 -8.02 19.15
N ALA A 112 5.39 -7.46 17.96
CA ALA A 112 4.13 -7.62 17.23
C ALA A 112 3.85 -9.07 16.78
N LEU A 113 4.89 -9.86 16.51
CA LEU A 113 4.76 -11.28 16.15
C LEU A 113 4.63 -12.21 17.37
N SER A 114 5.26 -11.85 18.49
CA SER A 114 5.18 -12.63 19.74
C SER A 114 3.83 -12.53 20.47
N GLY A 115 3.01 -11.55 20.13
CA GLY A 115 1.68 -11.37 20.71
C GLY A 115 0.75 -12.53 20.35
N ALA A 116 -0.19 -12.86 21.24
CA ALA A 116 -1.23 -13.84 20.94
C ALA A 116 -1.94 -13.47 19.62
N PRO A 117 -2.28 -14.45 18.75
CA PRO A 117 -3.01 -14.18 17.52
C PRO A 117 -4.29 -13.40 17.85
N GLY A 118 -4.30 -12.11 17.49
CA GLY A 118 -5.45 -11.25 17.77
C GLY A 118 -6.67 -11.69 16.97
N SER A 119 -7.84 -11.16 17.29
CA SER A 119 -9.09 -11.43 16.57
C SER A 119 -9.01 -11.19 15.06
N LEU A 120 -8.03 -10.39 14.59
CA LEU A 120 -7.73 -10.17 13.17
C LEU A 120 -7.26 -11.42 12.43
N ALA A 121 -6.57 -12.36 13.08
CA ALA A 121 -6.04 -13.55 12.42
C ALA A 121 -7.14 -14.51 11.93
N ALA A 122 -8.35 -14.42 12.49
CA ALA A 122 -9.51 -15.19 12.03
C ALA A 122 -10.15 -14.63 10.74
N PHE A 123 -9.71 -13.46 10.27
CA PHE A 123 -10.28 -12.82 9.10
C PHE A 123 -9.48 -13.11 7.85
N ASP A 124 -10.22 -13.58 6.84
CA ASP A 124 -9.79 -13.70 5.47
C ASP A 124 -10.82 -12.99 4.59
N LEU A 125 -10.53 -11.75 4.20
CA LEU A 125 -11.47 -10.92 3.45
C LEU A 125 -11.60 -11.34 1.98
N ILE A 126 -10.68 -12.15 1.47
CA ILE A 126 -10.50 -12.38 0.03
C ILE A 126 -10.06 -13.80 -0.34
N GLY A 127 -9.95 -14.72 0.62
CA GLY A 127 -9.46 -16.07 0.42
C GLY A 127 -7.92 -16.22 0.44
N ASP A 128 -7.19 -15.17 0.85
CA ASP A 128 -5.71 -15.14 0.83
C ASP A 128 -5.09 -15.54 2.18
N GLY A 129 -5.90 -16.06 3.10
CA GLY A 129 -5.47 -16.55 4.41
C GLY A 129 -5.60 -15.52 5.55
N PRO A 130 -5.07 -15.86 6.74
CA PRO A 130 -5.29 -15.10 7.96
C PRO A 130 -4.61 -13.73 7.93
N LEU A 131 -5.33 -12.68 8.36
CA LEU A 131 -4.78 -11.33 8.49
C LEU A 131 -3.90 -11.17 9.76
N THR A 132 -2.72 -11.77 9.73
CA THR A 132 -1.75 -11.72 10.84
C THR A 132 -1.01 -10.36 10.90
N ALA A 133 -0.26 -10.14 11.99
CA ALA A 133 0.66 -9.00 12.07
C ALA A 133 1.74 -9.08 10.98
N GLU A 134 2.29 -10.28 10.76
CA GLU A 134 3.28 -10.57 9.74
C GLU A 134 2.83 -10.14 8.33
N VAL A 135 1.62 -10.55 7.91
CA VAL A 135 1.05 -10.19 6.60
C VAL A 135 0.91 -8.67 6.44
N ARG A 136 0.51 -7.96 7.51
CA ARG A 136 0.36 -6.50 7.48
C ARG A 136 1.69 -5.77 7.41
N ILE A 137 2.69 -6.21 8.17
CA ILE A 137 4.05 -5.66 8.14
C ILE A 137 4.68 -5.92 6.77
N ALA A 138 4.56 -7.13 6.23
CA ALA A 138 5.07 -7.49 4.91
C ALA A 138 4.42 -6.63 3.80
N GLY A 139 3.10 -6.44 3.85
CA GLY A 139 2.39 -5.57 2.92
C GLY A 139 2.81 -4.10 3.01
N ALA A 140 3.21 -3.62 4.20
CA ALA A 140 3.73 -2.28 4.40
C ALA A 140 5.18 -2.12 3.90
N ALA A 141 6.00 -3.15 4.03
CA ALA A 141 7.35 -3.19 3.45
C ALA A 141 7.29 -3.18 1.91
N ASP A 142 6.46 -4.04 1.33
CA ASP A 142 6.27 -4.13 -0.12
C ASP A 142 5.72 -2.84 -0.74
N ALA A 143 4.77 -2.17 -0.08
CA ALA A 143 4.25 -0.88 -0.55
C ALA A 143 5.35 0.20 -0.66
N ARG A 144 6.30 0.23 0.31
CA ARG A 144 7.44 1.17 0.30
C ARG A 144 8.38 0.86 -0.86
N LEU A 145 8.75 -0.40 -1.03
CA LEU A 145 9.65 -0.87 -2.09
C LEU A 145 9.05 -0.64 -3.49
N THR A 146 7.76 -0.95 -3.65
CA THR A 146 7.01 -0.73 -4.88
C THR A 146 6.99 0.74 -5.28
N LEU A 147 6.67 1.64 -4.34
CA LEU A 147 6.66 3.08 -4.63
C LEU A 147 8.07 3.61 -4.92
N ALA A 148 9.09 3.19 -4.15
CA ALA A 148 10.48 3.59 -4.38
C ALA A 148 10.95 3.20 -5.79
N ARG A 149 10.70 1.94 -6.20
CA ARG A 149 11.03 1.44 -7.53
C ARG A 149 10.31 2.22 -8.63
N LEU A 150 9.03 2.50 -8.45
CA LEU A 150 8.24 3.21 -9.46
C LEU A 150 8.69 4.66 -9.62
N MET A 151 8.97 5.36 -8.52
CA MET A 151 9.52 6.72 -8.52
C MET A 151 10.91 6.79 -9.16
N TRP A 152 11.74 5.77 -8.94
CA TRP A 152 13.05 5.65 -9.57
C TRP A 152 12.95 5.45 -11.09
N ARG A 153 12.05 4.57 -11.54
CA ARG A 153 11.83 4.29 -12.96
C ARG A 153 11.19 5.46 -13.71
N HIS A 154 10.30 6.21 -13.06
CA HIS A 154 9.47 7.25 -13.68
C HIS A 154 9.58 8.62 -12.96
N PRO A 155 10.77 9.26 -12.94
CA PRO A 155 11.05 10.46 -12.14
C PRO A 155 10.16 11.65 -12.49
N ASP A 156 9.87 11.87 -13.78
CA ASP A 156 9.08 13.01 -14.26
C ASP A 156 7.65 13.03 -13.68
N PHE A 157 7.10 11.85 -13.41
CA PHE A 157 5.76 11.72 -12.83
C PHE A 157 5.77 11.86 -11.30
N ALA A 158 6.88 11.52 -10.66
CA ALA A 158 7.06 11.70 -9.23
C ALA A 158 7.13 13.20 -8.88
N ASP A 159 7.84 14.01 -9.67
CA ASP A 159 8.00 15.44 -9.38
C ASP A 159 6.75 16.28 -9.61
N LYS A 160 5.97 15.97 -10.65
CA LYS A 160 4.73 16.70 -10.98
C LYS A 160 3.69 16.68 -9.86
N ASN A 161 3.73 15.69 -8.98
CA ASN A 161 2.71 15.48 -7.95
C ASN A 161 3.11 15.95 -6.54
N ARG A 162 4.28 16.60 -6.38
CA ARG A 162 4.85 16.95 -5.06
C ARG A 162 4.11 18.05 -4.29
N LYS A 163 3.34 18.91 -4.96
CA LYS A 163 2.53 19.92 -4.27
C LYS A 163 1.30 19.26 -3.62
N GLY A 164 1.11 19.50 -2.33
CA GLY A 164 -0.04 18.98 -1.57
C GLY A 164 0.14 17.54 -1.08
N MET A 165 1.37 17.13 -0.78
CA MET A 165 1.64 15.87 -0.09
C MET A 165 0.97 15.86 1.29
N TRP A 166 0.26 14.77 1.57
CA TRP A 166 -0.45 14.57 2.83
C TRP A 166 0.35 13.61 3.73
N PRO A 167 0.82 14.06 4.91
CA PRO A 167 1.41 13.17 5.89
C PRO A 167 0.39 12.14 6.34
N VAL A 168 0.66 10.86 6.06
CA VAL A 168 -0.26 9.78 6.41
C VAL A 168 -0.50 9.77 7.92
N GLY A 169 -1.78 9.74 8.32
CA GLY A 169 -2.19 9.81 9.73
C GLY A 169 -2.37 11.23 10.28
N SER A 170 -2.09 12.28 9.51
CA SER A 170 -2.50 13.65 9.88
C SER A 170 -4.01 13.84 9.63
N ASP A 171 -4.75 14.16 10.69
CA ASP A 171 -6.22 14.16 10.67
C ASP A 171 -6.84 15.31 9.85
N GLY A 172 -8.07 15.08 9.37
CA GLY A 172 -8.96 16.09 8.79
C GLY A 172 -10.18 15.46 8.11
N ARG A 173 -11.38 15.98 8.39
CA ARG A 173 -12.62 15.55 7.71
C ARG A 173 -12.75 16.25 6.37
N ASP A 174 -12.74 15.46 5.31
CA ASP A 174 -12.75 15.93 3.92
C ASP A 174 -13.94 15.35 3.14
N GLY A 175 -14.38 16.06 2.10
CA GLY A 175 -15.22 15.48 1.05
C GLY A 175 -14.49 14.38 0.26
N PHE A 176 -15.23 13.53 -0.47
CA PHE A 176 -14.64 12.30 -1.04
C PHE A 176 -13.51 12.58 -2.03
N LEU A 177 -13.65 13.62 -2.85
CA LEU A 177 -12.63 13.98 -3.83
C LEU A 177 -11.33 14.41 -3.14
N GLN A 178 -11.42 15.16 -2.03
CA GLN A 178 -10.28 15.57 -1.23
C GLN A 178 -9.68 14.37 -0.47
N PHE A 179 -10.53 13.49 0.08
CA PHE A 179 -10.10 12.25 0.73
C PHE A 179 -9.34 11.32 -0.22
N ARG A 180 -9.89 11.05 -1.41
CA ARG A 180 -9.21 10.25 -2.44
C ARG A 180 -7.90 10.90 -2.89
N ARG A 181 -7.87 12.23 -2.98
CA ARG A 181 -6.65 12.98 -3.30
C ARG A 181 -5.60 12.81 -2.20
N LYS A 182 -5.96 12.89 -0.92
CA LYS A 182 -5.04 12.65 0.21
C LYS A 182 -4.30 11.33 0.06
N TYR A 183 -5.00 10.22 -0.16
CA TYR A 183 -4.34 8.91 -0.35
C TYR A 183 -3.42 8.86 -1.58
N ARG A 184 -3.79 9.50 -2.69
CA ARG A 184 -2.94 9.58 -3.90
C ARG A 184 -1.69 10.45 -3.71
N HIS A 185 -1.69 11.32 -2.71
CA HIS A 185 -0.56 12.16 -2.31
C HIS A 185 -0.02 11.77 -0.93
N GLY A 186 -0.24 10.53 -0.48
CA GLY A 186 0.24 10.05 0.81
C GLY A 186 1.76 10.04 0.88
N VAL A 187 2.32 10.67 1.90
CA VAL A 187 3.75 10.59 2.25
C VAL A 187 3.87 10.05 3.67
N LEU A 188 4.79 9.11 3.88
CA LEU A 188 5.04 8.60 5.22
C LEU A 188 5.57 9.72 6.13
N PRO A 189 5.27 9.70 7.44
CA PRO A 189 5.80 10.69 8.38
C PRO A 189 7.32 10.88 8.29
N SER A 190 8.08 9.78 8.13
CA SER A 190 9.54 9.78 7.98
C SER A 190 10.07 10.41 6.68
N CYS A 191 9.18 10.67 5.72
CA CYS A 191 9.50 11.21 4.39
C CYS A 191 8.98 12.64 4.19
N VAL A 192 8.33 13.24 5.18
CA VAL A 192 7.81 14.61 5.10
C VAL A 192 8.96 15.59 4.84
N GLY A 193 8.77 16.48 3.86
CA GLY A 193 9.76 17.50 3.49
C GLY A 193 10.92 16.99 2.62
N LEU A 194 11.05 15.68 2.41
CA LEU A 194 12.15 15.14 1.61
C LEU A 194 12.02 15.44 0.12
N GLY A 195 13.17 15.62 -0.53
CA GLY A 195 13.41 15.51 -1.98
C GLY A 195 12.85 14.22 -2.57
N ARG A 196 12.49 14.18 -3.86
CA ARG A 196 12.09 12.94 -4.56
C ARG A 196 13.13 11.84 -4.35
N ASP A 197 14.40 12.13 -4.63
CA ASP A 197 15.48 11.13 -4.53
C ASP A 197 15.75 10.71 -3.08
N ALA A 198 15.61 11.64 -2.13
CA ALA A 198 15.71 11.34 -0.71
C ALA A 198 14.55 10.45 -0.25
N GLU A 199 13.33 10.73 -0.70
CA GLU A 199 12.14 9.91 -0.45
C GLU A 199 12.30 8.49 -1.04
N VAL A 200 12.75 8.36 -2.29
CA VAL A 200 13.04 7.05 -2.92
C VAL A 200 14.01 6.23 -2.07
N ARG A 201 15.15 6.82 -1.70
CA ARG A 201 16.17 6.13 -0.89
C ARG A 201 15.64 5.79 0.50
N LYS A 202 14.88 6.68 1.12
CA LYS A 202 14.30 6.50 2.45
C LYS A 202 13.28 5.35 2.45
N LEU A 203 12.36 5.34 1.48
CA LEU A 203 11.37 4.29 1.31
C LEU A 203 12.02 2.92 1.05
N ALA A 204 13.00 2.85 0.13
CA ALA A 204 13.69 1.62 -0.16
C ALA A 204 14.45 1.08 1.07
N HIS A 205 15.11 1.98 1.81
CA HIS A 205 15.81 1.62 3.03
C HIS A 205 14.87 1.11 4.12
N GLU A 206 13.78 1.83 4.40
CA GLU A 206 12.77 1.42 5.40
C GLU A 206 12.09 0.10 5.03
N GLY A 207 11.79 -0.12 3.73
CA GLY A 207 11.26 -1.40 3.25
C GLY A 207 12.21 -2.56 3.53
N VAL A 208 13.51 -2.39 3.25
CA VAL A 208 14.54 -3.39 3.57
C VAL A 208 14.63 -3.65 5.08
N LEU A 209 14.59 -2.61 5.92
CA LEU A 209 14.65 -2.78 7.37
C LEU A 209 13.47 -3.62 7.90
N LEU A 210 12.26 -3.39 7.39
CA LEU A 210 11.08 -4.19 7.76
C LEU A 210 11.22 -5.65 7.28
N CYS A 211 11.65 -5.88 6.03
CA CYS A 211 11.89 -7.24 5.54
C CYS A 211 12.99 -7.95 6.35
N SER A 212 14.03 -7.23 6.75
CA SER A 212 15.12 -7.78 7.57
C SER A 212 14.60 -8.21 8.94
N ALA A 213 13.85 -7.33 9.60
CA ALA A 213 13.26 -7.60 10.91
C ALA A 213 12.23 -8.74 10.86
N LEU A 214 11.44 -8.84 9.79
CA LEU A 214 10.54 -9.98 9.57
C LEU A 214 11.32 -11.29 9.44
N ARG A 215 12.39 -11.31 8.63
CA ARG A 215 13.26 -12.48 8.46
C ARG A 215 13.99 -12.88 9.75
N ASP A 216 14.32 -11.92 10.61
CA ASP A 216 14.92 -12.22 11.92
C ASP A 216 13.89 -12.78 12.92
N ALA A 217 12.61 -12.40 12.78
CA ALA A 217 11.56 -12.76 13.73
C ALA A 217 10.67 -13.95 13.27
N ALA A 218 10.66 -14.29 11.99
CA ALA A 218 9.86 -15.36 11.38
C ALA A 218 10.59 -15.98 10.17
N SER A 219 10.42 -17.29 9.97
CA SER A 219 10.97 -18.00 8.82
C SER A 219 10.21 -17.71 7.52
N GLY A 220 10.85 -17.89 6.36
CA GLY A 220 10.21 -17.79 5.05
C GLY A 220 10.26 -16.40 4.40
N HIS A 221 10.95 -15.44 5.01
CA HIS A 221 11.12 -14.06 4.48
C HIS A 221 12.45 -13.82 3.78
N GLU A 222 13.26 -14.86 3.54
CA GLU A 222 14.58 -14.76 2.93
C GLU A 222 14.48 -14.23 1.49
N ALA A 223 13.54 -14.77 0.71
CA ALA A 223 13.31 -14.35 -0.67
C ALA A 223 12.81 -12.89 -0.75
N ALA A 224 11.91 -12.52 0.16
CA ALA A 224 11.40 -11.15 0.25
C ALA A 224 12.51 -10.15 0.59
N LEU A 225 13.39 -10.49 1.54
CA LEU A 225 14.56 -9.67 1.87
C LEU A 225 15.53 -9.57 0.69
N GLY A 226 15.81 -10.67 -0.01
CA GLY A 226 16.66 -10.68 -1.21
C GLY A 226 16.13 -9.73 -2.29
N ALA A 227 14.83 -9.80 -2.59
CA ALA A 227 14.19 -8.90 -3.54
C ALA A 227 14.21 -7.42 -3.08
N ALA A 228 14.01 -7.17 -1.79
CA ALA A 228 14.07 -5.83 -1.22
C ALA A 228 15.48 -5.21 -1.34
N LEU A 229 16.52 -6.01 -1.08
CA LEU A 229 17.92 -5.59 -1.23
C LEU A 229 18.25 -5.23 -2.68
N ALA A 230 17.80 -6.05 -3.64
CA ALA A 230 17.97 -5.75 -5.06
C ALA A 230 17.34 -4.41 -5.45
N ILE A 231 16.10 -4.13 -5.00
CA ILE A 231 15.45 -2.83 -5.24
C ILE A 231 16.24 -1.68 -4.61
N ARG A 232 16.71 -1.83 -3.37
CA ARG A 232 17.51 -0.80 -2.69
C ARG A 232 18.80 -0.50 -3.44
N ASP A 233 19.45 -1.52 -3.96
CA ASP A 233 20.73 -1.38 -4.66
C ASP A 233 20.50 -0.76 -6.05
N ASP A 234 19.43 -1.15 -6.76
CA ASP A 234 19.00 -0.50 -8.01
C ASP A 234 18.80 1.02 -7.84
N VAL A 235 18.08 1.44 -6.78
CA VAL A 235 17.80 2.89 -6.55
C VAL A 235 19.01 3.67 -6.02
N ARG A 236 20.11 3.00 -5.68
CA ARG A 236 21.39 3.64 -5.28
C ARG A 236 22.30 3.91 -6.47
N THR A 237 22.18 3.12 -7.53
CA THR A 237 22.99 3.32 -8.74
C THR A 237 22.58 4.61 -9.47
N PRO A 238 23.52 5.40 -10.00
CA PRO A 238 23.19 6.48 -10.93
C PRO A 238 22.46 5.89 -12.15
N ARG A 239 21.36 6.50 -12.56
CA ARG A 239 20.57 5.99 -13.68
C ARG A 239 21.41 6.01 -14.98
N PRO A 240 21.39 4.95 -15.81
CA PRO A 240 21.89 5.05 -17.16
C PRO A 240 21.06 6.10 -17.92
N VAL A 241 21.75 7.07 -18.50
CA VAL A 241 21.18 8.19 -19.27
C VAL A 241 20.39 7.67 -20.47
#